data_AF-A0A3D1BV63-F1
#
_entry.id   AF-A0A3D1BV63-F1
#
_cell.length_a   1.000
_cell.length_b   1.000
_cell.length_c   1.000
_cell.angle_alpha   90.00
_cell.angle_beta   90.00
_cell.angle_gamma   90.00
#
_symmetry.space_group_name_H-M   'P 1'
#
loop_
_entity.id
_entity.type
_entity.pdbx_description
1 polymer ?
#
loop_
_entity_poly.entity_id
_entity_poly.type
_entity_poly.pdbx_seq_one_letter_code
_entity_poly.pdbx_strand_id
1 'polypeptide(L)' 'MEKTTLVLGASSKPDRFAYKAIRSLQRRNIPVIAIGRKDVDLDGIKIRQGQPTDIGP' A
#
# COMPACT_ATOMS: atom_id res chain seq x y z
N MET A 1 9.24 -3.11 18.27
CA MET A 1 8.27 -3.79 17.37
C MET A 1 8.16 -2.93 16.13
N GLU A 2 8.58 -3.45 14.98
CA GLU A 2 8.34 -2.81 13.69
C GLU A 2 6.83 -2.79 13.44
N LYS A 3 6.27 -1.63 13.07
CA LYS A 3 4.83 -1.48 12.81
C LYS A 3 4.57 -1.47 11.32
N THR A 4 3.89 -2.50 10.82
CA THR A 4 3.40 -2.53 9.44
C THR A 4 2.19 -1.60 9.30
N THR A 5 2.19 -0.79 8.25
CA THR A 5 1.09 0.14 7.95
C THR A 5 0.19 -0.45 6.87
N LEU A 6 -1.09 -0.64 7.20
CA LEU A 6 -2.11 -1.01 6.22
C LEU A 6 -2.68 0.24 5.53
N VAL A 7 -2.63 0.27 4.20
CA VAL A 7 -3.24 1.33 3.39
C VAL A 7 -4.43 0.75 2.63
N LEU A 8 -5.64 1.14 3.05
CA LEU A 8 -6.89 0.82 2.38
C LEU A 8 -7.24 1.89 1.34
N GLY A 9 -7.74 1.48 0.18
CA GLY A 9 -7.99 2.39 -0.94
C GLY A 9 -6.69 2.76 -1.69
N ALA A 10 -5.68 1.88 -1.63
CA ALA A 10 -4.44 2.02 -2.35
C ALA A 10 -4.68 2.21 -3.86
N SER A 11 -3.91 3.12 -4.46
CA SER A 11 -4.02 3.46 -5.87
C SER A 11 -2.67 3.86 -6.42
N SER A 12 -2.38 3.47 -7.66
CA SER A 12 -1.20 3.91 -8.41
C SER A 12 -1.38 5.28 -9.08
N LYS A 13 -2.55 5.92 -8.94
CA LYS A 13 -2.83 7.22 -9.58
C LYS A 13 -2.24 8.39 -8.76
N PRO A 14 -1.37 9.24 -9.33
CA PRO A 14 -0.66 10.29 -8.58
C PRO A 14 -1.54 11.35 -7.89
N ASP A 15 -2.75 11.59 -8.41
CA ASP A 15 -3.71 12.53 -7.85
C ASP A 15 -4.35 12.02 -6.55
N ARG A 16 -4.31 10.71 -6.28
CA ARG A 16 -4.91 10.10 -5.09
C ARG A 16 -4.03 10.25 -3.85
N PHE A 17 -4.66 10.55 -2.71
CA PHE A 17 -3.93 10.63 -1.43
C PHE A 17 -3.22 9.32 -1.05
N ALA A 18 -3.82 8.17 -1.36
CA ALA A 18 -3.21 6.88 -1.09
C ALA A 18 -1.86 6.69 -1.81
N TYR A 19 -1.73 7.19 -3.04
CA TYR A 19 -0.45 7.19 -3.77
C TYR A 19 0.62 7.98 -3.00
N LYS A 20 0.28 9.22 -2.58
CA LYS A 20 1.19 10.10 -1.83
C LYS A 20 1.57 9.48 -0.47
N ALA A 21 0.62 8.84 0.21
CA ALA A 21 0.84 8.15 1.46
C ALA A 21 1.82 6.97 1.30
N ILE A 22 1.59 6.08 0.34
CA ILE A 22 2.46 4.92 0.06
C ILE A 22 3.89 5.38 -0.24
N ARG A 23 4.07 6.39 -1.12
CA ARG A 23 5.39 6.97 -1.41
C ARG A 23 6.07 7.56 -0.17
N SER A 24 5.33 8.26 0.69
CA SER A 24 5.86 8.83 1.93
C SER A 24 6.32 7.75 2.92
N LEU A 25 5.55 6.67 3.07
CA LEU A 25 5.86 5.53 3.92
C LEU A 25 7.08 4.77 3.40
N GLN A 26 7.12 4.47 2.11
CA GLN A 26 8.24 3.81 1.43
C GLN A 26 9.55 4.59 1.62
N ARG A 27 9.51 5.91 1.43
CA ARG A 27 10.69 6.79 1.58
C ARG A 27 11.20 6.88 3.04
N ARG A 28 10.39 6.47 4.01
CA ARG A 28 10.74 6.37 5.44
C ARG A 28 11.08 4.94 5.84
N ASN A 29 11.16 4.00 4.89
CA ASN A 29 11.36 2.56 5.12
C ASN A 29 10.32 1.94 6.07
N ILE A 30 9.10 2.48 6.07
CA ILE A 30 7.99 1.91 6.87
C ILE A 30 7.36 0.78 6.05
N PRO A 31 7.22 -0.44 6.58
CA PRO A 31 6.55 -1.54 5.89
C PRO A 31 5.09 -1.22 5.58
N VAL A 32 4.63 -1.57 4.37
CA VAL A 32 3.28 -1.27 3.90
C VAL A 32 2.61 -2.50 3.32
N ILE A 33 1.37 -2.75 3.75
CA ILE A 33 0.41 -3.63 3.06
C ILE A 33 -0.59 -2.72 2.34
N ALA A 34 -0.70 -2.84 1.02
CA ALA A 34 -1.52 -1.95 0.19
C ALA A 34 -2.68 -2.70 -0.47
N ILE A 35 -3.91 -2.30 -0.14
CA ILE A 35 -5.13 -2.92 -0.68
C ILE A 35 -5.94 -1.90 -1.46
N GLY A 36 -6.25 -2.26 -2.70
CA GLY A 36 -6.91 -1.40 -3.67
C GLY A 36 -7.86 -2.13 -4.60
N ARG A 37 -8.46 -1.40 -5.54
CA ARG A 37 -9.46 -1.95 -6.48
C ARG A 37 -8.85 -2.82 -7.57
N LYS A 38 -7.53 -2.76 -7.80
CA LYS A 38 -6.85 -3.45 -8.89
C LYS A 38 -5.48 -3.90 -8.42
N ASP A 39 -5.05 -5.06 -8.92
CA ASP A 39 -3.68 -5.51 -8.77
C ASP A 39 -2.75 -4.62 -9.63
N VAL A 40 -1.78 -3.98 -8.98
CA VAL A 40 -0.79 -3.14 -9.65
C VAL A 40 0.49 -3.09 -8.84
N ASP A 41 1.63 -3.08 -9.53
CA ASP A 41 2.92 -2.80 -8.94
C ASP A 41 3.16 -1.28 -8.95
N LEU A 42 3.36 -0.71 -7.77
CA LEU A 42 3.74 0.68 -7.59
C LEU A 42 5.15 0.73 -7.00
N ASP A 43 6.15 0.70 -7.88
CA ASP A 43 7.57 0.82 -7.53
C ASP A 43 8.02 -0.20 -6.48
N GLY A 44 7.62 -1.46 -6.67
CA GLY A 44 7.90 -2.58 -5.77
C GLY A 44 6.87 -2.77 -4.64
N ILE A 45 5.92 -1.83 -4.47
CA ILE A 45 4.76 -2.05 -3.59
C ILE A 45 3.63 -2.69 -4.40
N LYS A 46 3.31 -3.93 -4.07
CA LYS A 46 2.18 -4.65 -4.68
C LYS A 46 0.87 -4.18 -4.04
N ILE A 47 0.11 -3.40 -4.79
CA ILE A 47 -1.29 -3.14 -4.47
C ILE A 47 -2.09 -4.36 -4.90
N ARG A 48 -2.87 -4.93 -3.99
CA ARG A 48 -3.68 -6.13 -4.23
C ARG A 48 -5.17 -5.86 -4.02
N GLN A 49 -6.01 -6.59 -4.72
CA GLN A 49 -7.41 -6.76 -4.32
C GLN A 49 -7.53 -7.71 -3.13
N GLY A 50 -8.67 -7.66 -2.43
CA GLY A 50 -8.98 -8.57 -1.33
C GLY A 50 -9.09 -7.86 0.01
N GLN A 51 -8.99 -8.64 1.09
CA GLN A 51 -9.04 -8.17 2.47
C GLN A 51 -7.65 -8.24 3.12
N PRO A 52 -7.39 -7.42 4.17
CA PRO A 52 -6.12 -7.47 4.91
C PRO A 52 -5.73 -8.86 5.39
N THR A 53 -6.72 -9.67 5.77
CA THR A 53 -6.53 -11.06 6.21
C THR A 53 -5.91 -11.96 5.14
N ASP A 54 -6.07 -11.62 3.86
CA ASP A 54 -5.62 -12.45 2.73
C ASP A 54 -4.12 -12.26 2.44
N ILE A 55 -3.50 -11.22 3.01
CA ILE A 55 -2.13 -10.78 2.70
C ILE A 55 -1.18 -11.00 3.89
N GLY A 56 -1.72 -11.47 5.03
CA GLY A 56 -0.98 -11.74 6.27
C GLY A 56 -0.86 -10.52 7.20
N PRO A 57 -0.49 -10.72 8.48
CA PRO A 57 -0.14 -9.64 9.41
C PRO A 57 1.16 -8.90 9.01
#